data_AF-A0A533RJU7-F1
#
_entry.id   AF-A0A533RJU7-F1
#
_cell.length_a   1.000
_cell.length_b   1.000
_cell.length_c   1.000
_cell.angle_alpha   90.00
_cell.angle_beta   90.00
_cell.angle_gamma   90.00
#
_symmetry.space_group_name_H-M   'P 1'
#
loop_
_entity.id
_entity.type
_entity.pdbx_description
1 polymer ?
#
loop_
_entity_poly.entity_id
_entity_poly.type
_entity_poly.pdbx_seq_one_letter_code
_entity_poly.pdbx_strand_id
1 'polypeptide(L)'
;MSEHERNRRHHVRTIVLDTNVLLSDPGALLAYPDALVVIPETVLVELDKLKTARIDPDLRFRGREVSRILFELSEQGSLTEGVDLPEGGSLSVVALNESQIPESLSARNADDRILAVALQVCAGGCDELVLVTNDLNMLLKAQTLGLKVERHEDGAERSFAKRFIIRPFQRYKTPLAILAIAVAVFAGVVVLLLWNPGSQGSSAGLPQQFREVLSDDQVRMYEALVKLERDPDDAAAQLTLADLYFELREDTGNLAHGLQSLRYYESYLDQRPDDVNARADYATMLYYAGRTDDAIGQIDLVLQAEPGHVRANFNLGIFYWKGRGDLKAARTQLERVVELTTGGDRTAQAINTQARSFLSQIASQTAGSVTTP
;
A
#
# COMPACT_ATOMS: atom_id res chain seq x y z
N MET A 1 -10.52 -31.12 26.57
CA MET A 1 -9.60 -30.94 25.42
C MET A 1 -9.35 -32.30 24.83
N SER A 2 -9.73 -32.51 23.58
CA SER A 2 -9.66 -33.83 22.94
C SER A 2 -8.23 -34.14 22.48
N GLU A 3 -7.87 -35.42 22.41
CA GLU A 3 -6.56 -35.92 21.95
C GLU A 3 -6.22 -35.43 20.52
N HIS A 4 -7.25 -35.15 19.71
CA HIS A 4 -7.16 -34.53 18.39
C HIS A 4 -6.69 -33.06 18.41
N GLU A 5 -7.02 -32.28 19.45
CA GLU A 5 -6.53 -30.89 19.61
C GLU A 5 -5.07 -30.85 20.06
N ARG A 6 -4.61 -31.87 20.81
CA ARG A 6 -3.18 -32.03 21.18
C ARG A 6 -2.33 -32.42 19.98
N ASN A 7 -2.80 -33.34 19.14
CA ASN A 7 -2.05 -33.80 17.96
C ASN A 7 -1.93 -32.73 16.85
N ARG A 8 -2.89 -31.82 16.71
CA ARG A 8 -2.79 -30.70 15.75
C ARG A 8 -1.72 -29.66 16.11
N ARG A 9 -1.34 -29.53 17.38
CA ARG A 9 -0.28 -28.60 17.80
C ARG A 9 1.14 -29.06 17.46
N HIS A 10 1.32 -30.32 17.05
CA HIS A 10 2.63 -30.94 16.89
C HIS A 10 3.26 -30.82 15.49
N HIS A 11 2.63 -30.14 14.53
CA HIS A 11 3.15 -30.02 13.14
C HIS A 11 2.90 -28.64 12.48
N VAL A 12 2.53 -27.61 13.26
CA VAL A 12 2.32 -26.27 12.72
C VAL A 12 3.66 -25.55 12.64
N ARG A 13 4.08 -25.22 11.42
CA ARG A 13 5.29 -24.43 11.17
C ARG A 13 5.18 -23.08 11.86
N THR A 14 6.18 -22.71 12.64
CA THR A 14 6.19 -21.43 13.36
C THR A 14 7.17 -20.48 12.70
N ILE A 15 6.70 -19.29 12.34
CA ILE A 15 7.47 -18.28 11.61
C ILE A 15 7.62 -17.07 12.51
N VAL A 16 8.86 -16.72 12.86
CA VAL A 16 9.14 -15.48 13.62
C VAL A 16 9.66 -14.44 12.64
N LEU A 17 8.99 -13.30 12.57
CA LEU A 17 9.35 -12.24 11.61
C LEU A 17 10.24 -11.16 12.26
N ASP A 18 11.27 -10.78 11.52
CA ASP A 18 12.12 -9.61 11.79
C ASP A 18 11.47 -8.32 11.28
N THR A 19 11.72 -7.20 11.98
CA THR A 19 11.28 -5.86 11.59
C THR A 19 11.80 -5.49 10.20
N ASN A 20 13.06 -5.77 9.89
CA ASN A 20 13.62 -5.42 8.57
C ASN A 20 12.94 -6.15 7.41
N VAL A 21 12.46 -7.37 7.63
CA VAL A 21 11.66 -8.13 6.65
C VAL A 21 10.31 -7.47 6.44
N LEU A 22 9.62 -7.10 7.53
CA LEU A 22 8.33 -6.41 7.45
C LEU A 22 8.44 -5.02 6.81
N LEU A 23 9.56 -4.33 7.02
CA LEU A 23 9.83 -3.04 6.42
C LEU A 23 10.27 -3.14 4.95
N SER A 24 10.82 -4.28 4.51
CA SER A 24 11.11 -4.51 3.09
C SER A 24 9.84 -4.94 2.35
N ASP A 25 9.06 -5.85 2.93
CA ASP A 25 7.78 -6.34 2.40
C ASP A 25 6.72 -6.45 3.50
N PRO A 26 5.78 -5.48 3.61
CA PRO A 26 4.66 -5.57 4.53
C PRO A 26 3.77 -6.81 4.32
N GLY A 27 3.75 -7.37 3.10
CA GLY A 27 3.02 -8.57 2.75
C GLY A 27 3.57 -9.85 3.39
N ALA A 28 4.79 -9.82 3.94
CA ALA A 28 5.39 -10.95 4.65
C ALA A 28 4.53 -11.44 5.83
N LEU A 29 3.70 -10.57 6.42
CA LEU A 29 2.71 -10.93 7.45
C LEU A 29 1.74 -12.03 7.01
N LEU A 30 1.47 -12.12 5.70
CA LEU A 30 0.47 -13.00 5.10
C LEU A 30 1.10 -14.04 4.15
N ALA A 31 2.42 -14.10 4.07
CA ALA A 31 3.14 -14.92 3.09
C ALA A 31 3.25 -16.41 3.46
N TYR A 32 2.86 -16.79 4.67
CA TYR A 32 3.08 -18.12 5.24
C TYR A 32 1.74 -18.84 5.50
N PRO A 33 1.16 -19.52 4.49
CA PRO A 33 -0.08 -20.28 4.66
C PRO A 33 0.11 -21.42 5.66
N ASP A 34 -0.94 -21.74 6.41
CA ASP A 34 -0.97 -22.84 7.40
C ASP A 34 0.11 -22.78 8.50
N ALA A 35 0.74 -21.62 8.71
CA ALA A 35 1.76 -21.41 9.72
C ALA A 35 1.26 -20.57 10.90
N LEU A 36 1.93 -20.70 12.05
CA LEU A 36 1.82 -19.74 13.15
C LEU A 36 2.84 -18.62 12.93
N VAL A 37 2.37 -17.44 12.53
CA VAL A 37 3.19 -16.24 12.35
C VAL A 37 3.28 -15.50 13.69
N VAL A 38 4.49 -15.39 14.22
CA VAL A 38 4.81 -14.70 15.46
C VAL A 38 5.47 -13.37 15.16
N ILE A 39 4.88 -12.30 15.68
CA ILE A 39 5.42 -10.95 15.66
C ILE A 39 5.95 -10.62 17.06
N PRO A 40 7.27 -10.53 17.26
CA PRO A 40 7.82 -10.03 18.52
C PRO A 40 7.28 -8.63 18.82
N GLU A 41 6.85 -8.36 20.06
CA GLU A 41 6.36 -7.02 20.45
C GLU A 41 7.39 -5.91 20.18
N THR A 42 8.69 -6.25 20.22
CA THR A 42 9.79 -5.34 19.87
C THR A 42 9.63 -4.75 18.47
N VAL A 43 9.10 -5.52 17.52
CA VAL A 43 8.77 -5.03 16.17
C VAL A 43 7.80 -3.86 16.24
N LEU A 44 6.75 -3.94 17.08
CA LEU A 44 5.78 -2.85 17.23
C LEU A 44 6.42 -1.58 17.79
N VAL A 45 7.37 -1.73 18.72
CA VAL A 45 8.14 -0.61 19.28
C VAL A 45 9.01 0.04 18.22
N GLU A 46 9.62 -0.74 17.33
CA GLU A 46 10.42 -0.22 16.23
C GLU A 46 9.57 0.48 15.18
N LEU A 47 8.44 -0.12 14.78
CA LEU A 47 7.47 0.49 13.89
C LEU A 47 6.97 1.85 14.41
N ASP A 48 6.75 1.97 15.72
CA ASP A 48 6.32 3.23 16.32
C ASP A 48 7.41 4.32 16.28
N LYS A 49 8.66 3.95 16.60
CA LYS A 49 9.81 4.85 16.49
C LYS A 49 10.02 5.36 15.06
N LEU A 50 9.77 4.52 14.05
CA LEU A 50 9.88 4.91 12.65
C LEU A 50 8.91 6.03 12.26
N LYS A 51 7.75 6.16 12.91
CA LYS A 51 6.76 7.21 12.59
C LYS A 51 7.28 8.62 12.83
N THR A 52 8.16 8.79 13.82
CA THR A 52 8.65 10.11 14.28
C THR A 52 10.11 10.37 13.88
N ALA A 53 10.85 9.34 13.47
CA ALA A 53 12.22 9.47 13.05
C ALA A 53 12.37 10.16 11.67
N ARG A 54 13.43 10.97 11.52
CA ARG A 54 13.83 11.57 10.23
C ARG A 54 14.48 10.52 9.32
N ILE A 55 13.70 9.53 8.93
CA ILE A 55 14.10 8.41 8.08
C ILE A 55 13.49 8.58 6.68
N ASP A 56 13.93 7.77 5.72
CA ASP A 56 13.35 7.66 4.38
C ASP A 56 11.79 7.63 4.41
N PRO A 57 11.10 8.48 3.61
CA PRO A 57 9.65 8.45 3.46
C PRO A 57 9.05 7.08 3.12
N ASP A 58 9.73 6.27 2.30
CA ASP A 58 9.27 4.95 1.87
C ASP A 58 9.32 3.95 3.01
N LEU A 59 10.37 4.00 3.84
CA LEU A 59 10.46 3.13 5.02
C LEU A 59 9.38 3.46 6.05
N ARG A 60 9.07 4.75 6.24
CA ARG A 60 7.94 5.17 7.07
C ARG A 60 6.60 4.74 6.49
N PHE A 61 6.46 4.78 5.17
CA PHE A 61 5.27 4.30 4.48
C PHE A 61 5.07 2.80 4.73
N ARG A 62 6.09 1.97 4.45
CA ARG A 62 6.04 0.52 4.69
C ARG A 62 5.76 0.18 6.16
N GLY A 63 6.36 0.89 7.11
CA GLY A 63 6.06 0.72 8.53
C GLY A 63 4.61 1.06 8.92
N ARG A 64 3.99 2.04 8.26
CA ARG A 64 2.56 2.35 8.43
C ARG A 64 1.66 1.28 7.80
N GLU A 65 2.04 0.69 6.66
CA GLU A 65 1.30 -0.41 6.04
C GLU A 65 1.29 -1.64 6.95
N VAL A 66 2.43 -2.02 7.52
CA VAL A 66 2.52 -3.10 8.52
C VAL A 66 1.59 -2.81 9.71
N SER A 67 1.61 -1.58 10.22
CA SER A 67 0.74 -1.16 11.32
C SER A 67 -0.76 -1.25 10.94
N ARG A 68 -1.13 -0.94 9.69
CA ARG A 68 -2.51 -1.03 9.21
C ARG A 68 -2.98 -2.48 9.11
N ILE A 69 -2.18 -3.36 8.52
CA ILE A 69 -2.50 -4.79 8.41
C ILE A 69 -2.71 -5.39 9.81
N LEU A 70 -1.81 -5.09 10.75
CA LEU A 70 -1.94 -5.55 12.14
C LEU A 70 -3.21 -4.99 12.82
N PHE A 71 -3.55 -3.72 12.57
CA PHE A 71 -4.78 -3.12 13.09
C PHE A 71 -6.03 -3.83 12.55
N GLU A 72 -6.12 -4.06 11.24
CA GLU A 72 -7.25 -4.77 10.61
C GLU A 72 -7.38 -6.21 11.14
N LEU A 73 -6.25 -6.88 11.35
CA LEU A 73 -6.21 -8.20 11.98
C LEU A 73 -6.66 -8.15 13.45
N SER A 74 -6.29 -7.10 14.20
CA SER A 74 -6.71 -6.93 15.60
C SER A 74 -8.22 -6.70 15.78
N GLU A 75 -8.92 -6.24 14.73
CA GLU A 75 -10.38 -6.18 14.77
C GLU A 75 -11.02 -7.58 14.76
N GLN A 76 -10.28 -8.62 14.36
CA GLN A 76 -10.71 -10.04 14.30
C GLN A 76 -10.64 -10.76 15.64
N GLY A 77 -9.82 -10.25 16.55
CA GLY A 77 -9.61 -10.84 17.86
C GLY A 77 -8.34 -10.28 18.49
N SER A 78 -7.97 -10.82 19.64
CA SER A 78 -6.76 -10.37 20.31
C SER A 78 -5.52 -10.87 19.57
N LEU A 79 -4.67 -9.96 19.11
CA LEU A 79 -3.37 -10.33 18.52
C LEU A 79 -2.49 -11.10 19.51
N THR A 80 -2.64 -10.92 20.83
CA THR A 80 -1.85 -11.68 21.81
C THR A 80 -2.33 -13.11 21.99
N GLU A 81 -3.63 -13.37 21.77
CA GLU A 81 -4.21 -14.72 21.81
C GLU A 81 -4.06 -15.44 20.46
N GLY A 82 -3.90 -14.66 19.39
CA GLY A 82 -3.78 -15.11 18.01
C GLY A 82 -5.05 -14.84 17.21
N VAL A 83 -4.87 -14.47 15.94
CA VAL A 83 -5.95 -14.25 14.99
C VAL A 83 -5.74 -15.11 13.75
N ASP A 84 -6.83 -15.64 13.19
CA ASP A 84 -6.74 -16.50 12.02
C ASP A 84 -6.34 -15.71 10.78
N LEU A 85 -5.49 -16.32 9.94
CA LEU A 85 -5.07 -15.74 8.67
C LEU A 85 -5.94 -16.23 7.50
N PRO A 86 -6.13 -15.44 6.43
CA PRO A 86 -7.03 -15.78 5.32
C PRO A 86 -6.68 -17.09 4.58
N GLU A 87 -5.40 -17.43 4.53
CA GLU A 87 -4.84 -18.60 3.81
C GLU A 87 -4.56 -19.78 4.75
N GLY A 88 -5.20 -19.80 5.93
CA GLY A 88 -4.91 -20.77 6.97
C GLY A 88 -3.74 -20.34 7.87
N GLY A 89 -3.65 -20.95 9.05
CA GLY A 89 -2.72 -20.55 10.09
C GLY A 89 -3.24 -19.40 10.96
N SER A 90 -2.36 -18.85 11.80
CA SER A 90 -2.71 -17.76 12.70
C SER A 90 -1.54 -16.80 12.90
N LEU A 91 -1.85 -15.56 13.26
CA LEU A 91 -0.87 -14.53 13.60
C LEU A 91 -1.01 -14.13 15.07
N SER A 92 0.10 -14.07 15.79
CA SER A 92 0.10 -13.56 17.16
C SER A 92 1.27 -12.63 17.46
N VAL A 93 1.04 -11.68 18.36
CA VAL A 93 2.06 -10.78 18.91
C VAL A 93 2.55 -11.35 20.24
N VAL A 94 3.86 -11.58 20.35
CA VAL A 94 4.46 -12.18 21.54
C VAL A 94 5.39 -11.19 22.23
N ALA A 95 5.09 -10.90 23.50
CA ALA A 95 5.95 -10.13 24.37
C ALA A 95 7.11 -10.99 24.92
N LEU A 96 8.28 -10.38 25.06
CA LEU A 96 9.46 -11.04 25.63
C LEU A 96 9.33 -11.11 27.16
N ASN A 97 9.50 -12.29 27.72
CA ASN A 97 9.73 -12.47 29.14
C ASN A 97 11.21 -12.25 29.44
N GLU A 98 11.56 -11.09 29.99
CA GLU A 98 12.95 -10.71 30.24
C GLU A 98 13.70 -11.67 31.17
N SER A 99 12.98 -12.49 31.95
CA SER A 99 13.60 -13.51 32.83
C SER A 99 14.12 -14.75 32.10
N GLN A 100 13.82 -14.91 30.81
CA GLN A 100 14.17 -16.09 30.00
C GLN A 100 15.18 -15.77 28.88
N ILE A 101 15.82 -14.61 28.93
CA ILE A 101 16.83 -14.21 27.95
C ILE A 101 18.13 -15.00 28.21
N PRO A 102 18.71 -15.68 27.20
CA PRO A 102 20.02 -16.31 27.31
C PRO A 102 21.12 -15.30 27.67
N GLU A 103 22.14 -15.71 28.42
CA GLU A 103 23.27 -14.84 28.82
C GLU A 103 24.02 -14.22 27.63
N SER A 104 23.93 -14.82 26.45
CA SER A 104 24.56 -14.35 25.21
C SER A 104 23.80 -13.22 24.50
N LEU A 105 22.58 -12.86 24.94
CA LEU A 105 21.71 -11.87 24.29
C LEU A 105 21.43 -10.68 25.21
N SER A 106 21.30 -9.47 24.62
CA SER A 106 21.02 -8.24 25.36
C SER A 106 19.55 -7.84 25.29
N ALA A 107 18.92 -7.63 26.46
CA ALA A 107 17.57 -7.04 26.54
C ALA A 107 17.47 -5.61 25.98
N ARG A 108 18.60 -4.93 25.73
CA ARG A 108 18.62 -3.55 25.22
C ARG A 108 18.65 -3.47 23.69
N ASN A 109 19.17 -4.50 23.03
CA ASN A 109 19.27 -4.54 21.57
C ASN A 109 17.97 -5.15 21.00
N ALA A 110 17.40 -4.54 19.97
CA ALA A 110 16.13 -4.99 19.42
C ALA A 110 16.23 -6.35 18.70
N ASP A 111 17.26 -6.57 17.89
CA ASP A 111 17.54 -7.84 17.23
C ASP A 111 17.68 -8.98 18.25
N ASP A 112 18.41 -8.74 19.34
CA ASP A 112 18.60 -9.71 20.43
C ASP A 112 17.26 -10.02 21.14
N ARG A 113 16.37 -9.05 21.27
CA ARG A 113 15.01 -9.28 21.80
C ARG A 113 14.17 -10.12 20.85
N ILE A 114 14.27 -9.90 19.54
CA ILE A 114 13.58 -10.74 18.54
C ILE A 114 14.09 -12.18 18.61
N LEU A 115 15.41 -12.37 18.68
CA LEU A 115 16.03 -13.70 18.86
C LEU A 115 15.59 -14.36 20.18
N ALA A 116 15.51 -13.59 21.27
CA ALA A 116 15.05 -14.10 22.55
C ALA A 116 13.57 -14.51 22.52
N VAL A 117 12.71 -13.77 21.80
CA VAL A 117 11.32 -14.18 21.57
C VAL A 117 11.26 -15.47 20.75
N ALA A 118 12.08 -15.60 19.70
CA ALA A 118 12.15 -16.82 18.92
C ALA A 118 12.50 -18.03 19.79
N LEU A 119 13.51 -17.91 20.66
CA LEU A 119 13.89 -18.96 21.62
C LEU A 119 12.81 -19.24 22.67
N GLN A 120 12.13 -18.20 23.18
CA GLN A 120 11.02 -18.35 24.12
C GLN A 120 9.87 -19.16 23.52
N VAL A 121 9.52 -18.89 22.26
CA VAL A 121 8.50 -19.67 21.55
C VAL A 121 8.99 -21.09 21.27
N CYS A 122 10.29 -21.24 20.96
CA CYS A 122 10.97 -22.52 20.78
C CYS A 122 10.92 -23.44 22.02
N ALA A 123 10.80 -22.88 23.24
CA ALA A 123 10.73 -23.67 24.48
C ALA A 123 9.54 -24.64 24.53
N GLY A 124 8.53 -24.48 23.66
CA GLY A 124 7.42 -25.41 23.46
C GLY A 124 7.65 -26.52 22.42
N GLY A 125 8.78 -26.50 21.70
CA GLY A 125 9.14 -27.40 20.59
C GLY A 125 9.76 -26.63 19.41
N CYS A 126 10.98 -26.99 19.02
CA CYS A 126 11.80 -26.22 18.07
C CYS A 126 11.83 -26.77 16.63
N ASP A 127 11.27 -27.96 16.38
CA ASP A 127 11.57 -28.69 15.15
C ASP A 127 11.10 -27.99 13.87
N GLU A 128 10.10 -27.10 13.97
CA GLU A 128 9.49 -26.40 12.83
C GLU A 128 9.50 -24.87 12.98
N LEU A 129 10.29 -24.32 13.91
CA LEU A 129 10.44 -22.86 14.06
C LEU A 129 11.48 -22.33 13.08
N VAL A 130 11.10 -21.31 12.31
CA VAL A 130 11.95 -20.60 11.36
C VAL A 130 11.92 -19.11 11.68
N LEU A 131 13.11 -18.53 11.90
CA LEU A 131 13.28 -17.09 11.93
C LEU A 131 13.44 -16.58 10.49
N VAL A 132 12.65 -15.58 10.11
CA VAL A 132 12.79 -14.94 8.80
C VAL A 132 13.48 -13.60 8.99
N THR A 133 14.70 -13.50 8.47
CA THR A 133 15.49 -12.26 8.50
C THR A 133 16.34 -12.13 7.24
N ASN A 134 16.50 -10.89 6.78
CA ASN A 134 17.42 -10.55 5.69
C ASN A 134 18.73 -9.94 6.20
N ASP A 135 18.86 -9.68 7.51
CA ASP A 135 20.06 -9.13 8.13
C ASP A 135 21.11 -10.23 8.32
N LEU A 136 22.33 -9.99 7.80
CA LEU A 136 23.44 -10.93 7.91
C LEU A 136 23.87 -11.18 9.36
N ASN A 137 23.92 -10.14 10.20
CA ASN A 137 24.35 -10.26 11.58
C ASN A 137 23.32 -11.04 12.41
N MET A 138 22.03 -10.77 12.19
CA MET A 138 20.97 -11.49 12.87
C MET A 138 20.94 -12.96 12.46
N LEU A 139 21.13 -13.25 11.17
CA LEU A 139 21.25 -14.61 10.63
C LEU A 139 22.41 -15.38 11.30
N LEU A 140 23.60 -14.78 11.36
CA LEU A 140 24.76 -15.43 11.99
C LEU A 140 24.52 -15.70 13.48
N LYS A 141 23.94 -14.74 14.21
CA LYS A 141 23.57 -14.93 15.62
C LYS A 141 22.56 -16.07 15.80
N ALA A 142 21.48 -16.08 15.01
CA ALA A 142 20.46 -17.11 15.07
C ALA A 142 21.02 -18.52 14.82
N GLN A 143 21.96 -18.67 13.88
CA GLN A 143 22.65 -19.95 13.65
C GLN A 143 23.46 -20.41 14.86
N THR A 144 24.17 -19.50 15.55
CA THR A 144 24.90 -19.85 16.78
C THR A 144 23.98 -20.30 17.93
N LEU A 145 22.71 -19.90 17.90
CA LEU A 145 21.67 -20.28 18.86
C LEU A 145 20.91 -21.55 18.44
N GLY A 146 21.25 -22.16 17.28
CA GLY A 146 20.58 -23.36 16.76
C GLY A 146 19.20 -23.11 16.16
N LEU A 147 18.84 -21.85 15.87
CA LEU A 147 17.58 -21.52 15.19
C LEU A 147 17.69 -21.79 13.69
N LYS A 148 16.63 -22.33 13.08
CA LYS A 148 16.51 -22.36 11.62
C LYS A 148 16.23 -20.94 11.12
N VAL A 149 16.87 -20.55 10.03
CA VAL A 149 16.74 -19.20 9.46
C VAL A 149 16.44 -19.29 7.98
N GLU A 150 15.49 -18.47 7.53
CA GLU A 150 15.19 -18.27 6.11
C GLU A 150 15.30 -16.79 5.76
N ARG A 151 15.68 -16.52 4.50
CA ARG A 151 15.64 -15.17 3.95
C ARG A 151 14.30 -14.97 3.26
N HIS A 152 13.76 -13.76 3.40
CA HIS A 152 12.59 -13.34 2.62
C HIS A 152 13.09 -12.80 1.28
N GLU A 153 12.83 -13.52 0.20
CA GLU A 153 13.09 -13.00 -1.15
C GLU A 153 12.07 -11.92 -1.47
N ASP A 154 12.53 -10.75 -1.92
CA ASP A 154 11.67 -9.65 -2.37
C ASP A 154 10.73 -10.18 -3.47
N GLY A 155 9.49 -10.47 -3.07
CA GLY A 155 8.47 -11.08 -3.90
C GLY A 155 7.86 -10.08 -4.86
N ALA A 156 8.68 -9.33 -5.61
CA ALA A 156 8.24 -8.38 -6.62
C ALA A 156 7.29 -9.00 -7.66
N GLU A 157 7.23 -10.33 -7.78
CA GLU A 157 6.32 -11.01 -8.72
C GLU A 157 5.45 -12.15 -8.15
N ARG A 158 5.55 -12.56 -6.87
CA ARG A 158 4.97 -13.87 -6.46
C ARG A 158 3.86 -13.92 -5.42
N SER A 159 3.39 -12.83 -4.82
CA SER A 159 2.27 -12.97 -3.86
C SER A 159 1.23 -11.85 -3.80
N PHE A 160 1.53 -10.65 -4.31
CA PHE A 160 0.60 -9.53 -4.13
C PHE A 160 -0.54 -9.50 -5.16
N ALA A 161 -0.27 -9.86 -6.42
CA ALA A 161 -1.21 -9.69 -7.54
C ALA A 161 -2.32 -10.75 -7.65
N LYS A 162 -2.22 -11.89 -6.96
CA LYS A 162 -3.23 -12.98 -7.05
C LYS A 162 -4.14 -13.15 -5.84
N ARG A 163 -3.84 -12.56 -4.67
CA ARG A 163 -4.58 -12.87 -3.42
C ARG A 163 -5.63 -11.84 -2.99
N PHE A 164 -5.52 -10.56 -3.38
CA PHE A 164 -6.53 -9.56 -3.01
C PHE A 164 -7.73 -9.44 -3.97
N ILE A 165 -7.82 -10.31 -4.98
CA ILE A 165 -8.91 -10.29 -5.98
C ILE A 165 -10.00 -11.34 -5.71
N ILE A 166 -9.87 -12.25 -4.73
CA ILE A 166 -10.90 -13.26 -4.45
C ILE A 166 -11.26 -13.35 -2.96
N ARG A 167 -12.12 -12.41 -2.52
CA ARG A 167 -13.34 -12.59 -1.66
C ARG A 167 -13.62 -11.32 -0.83
N PRO A 168 -14.50 -10.41 -1.31
CA PRO A 168 -14.95 -9.26 -0.50
C PRO A 168 -16.02 -9.62 0.55
N PHE A 169 -16.21 -10.90 0.90
CA PHE A 169 -17.31 -11.33 1.77
C PHE A 169 -16.81 -12.10 2.99
N GLN A 170 -16.37 -11.37 4.02
CA GLN A 170 -16.44 -11.88 5.40
C GLN A 170 -16.26 -10.81 6.48
N ARG A 171 -16.93 -9.66 6.35
CA ARG A 171 -17.06 -8.73 7.50
C ARG A 171 -18.16 -7.69 7.37
N TYR A 172 -19.38 -8.14 7.23
CA TYR A 172 -20.52 -7.44 7.80
C TYR A 172 -21.35 -8.49 8.50
N LYS A 173 -21.73 -8.27 9.77
CA LYS A 173 -22.82 -9.04 10.41
C LYS A 173 -24.20 -8.42 10.11
N THR A 174 -24.27 -7.54 9.12
CA THR A 174 -25.49 -7.05 8.49
C THR A 174 -25.70 -7.42 6.99
N PRO A 175 -25.32 -8.61 6.43
CA PRO A 175 -25.37 -8.82 4.98
C PRO A 175 -26.50 -9.76 4.51
N LEU A 176 -27.13 -10.58 5.36
CA LEU A 176 -28.05 -11.61 4.85
C LEU A 176 -29.33 -11.02 4.26
N ALA A 177 -29.85 -9.94 4.85
CA ALA A 177 -31.04 -9.27 4.33
C ALA A 177 -30.75 -8.52 3.02
N ILE A 178 -29.63 -7.81 2.95
CA ILE A 178 -29.23 -7.07 1.73
C ILE A 178 -28.87 -8.05 0.61
N LEU A 179 -28.17 -9.14 0.92
CA LEU A 179 -27.87 -10.20 -0.04
C LEU A 179 -29.13 -10.92 -0.50
N ALA A 180 -30.08 -11.20 0.39
CA ALA A 180 -31.37 -11.79 0.02
C ALA A 180 -32.19 -10.84 -0.87
N ILE A 181 -32.18 -9.54 -0.57
CA ILE A 181 -32.80 -8.51 -1.41
C ILE A 181 -32.10 -8.43 -2.76
N ALA A 182 -30.77 -8.40 -2.80
CA ALA A 182 -30.00 -8.36 -4.04
C ALA A 182 -30.23 -9.62 -4.90
N VAL A 183 -30.27 -10.80 -4.30
CA VAL A 183 -30.59 -12.07 -4.97
C VAL A 183 -32.03 -12.09 -5.46
N ALA A 184 -32.99 -11.60 -4.67
CA ALA A 184 -34.40 -11.52 -5.07
C ALA A 184 -34.60 -10.51 -6.22
N VAL A 185 -33.94 -9.36 -6.17
CA VAL A 185 -33.93 -8.35 -7.25
C VAL A 185 -33.29 -8.94 -8.50
N PHE A 186 -32.13 -9.59 -8.37
CA PHE A 186 -31.45 -10.24 -9.48
C PHE A 186 -32.30 -11.35 -10.12
N ALA A 187 -32.91 -12.21 -9.31
CA ALA A 187 -33.82 -13.25 -9.79
C ALA A 187 -35.06 -12.65 -10.48
N GLY A 188 -35.60 -11.56 -9.95
CA GLY A 188 -36.71 -10.81 -10.56
C GLY A 188 -36.33 -10.25 -11.93
N VAL A 189 -35.15 -9.64 -12.06
CA VAL A 189 -34.61 -9.12 -13.32
C VAL A 189 -34.39 -10.26 -14.33
N VAL A 190 -33.81 -11.38 -13.91
CA VAL A 190 -33.59 -12.57 -14.78
C VAL A 190 -34.92 -13.13 -15.28
N VAL A 191 -35.94 -13.26 -14.42
CA VAL A 191 -37.28 -13.71 -14.82
C VAL A 191 -37.90 -12.74 -15.82
N LEU A 192 -37.77 -11.43 -15.61
CA LEU A 192 -38.24 -10.39 -16.54
C LEU A 192 -37.56 -10.47 -17.91
N LEU A 193 -36.26 -10.76 -17.95
CA LEU A 193 -35.49 -10.93 -19.19
C LEU A 193 -35.88 -12.21 -19.93
N LEU A 194 -36.18 -13.30 -19.22
CA LEU A 194 -36.59 -14.57 -19.83
C LEU A 194 -38.04 -14.55 -20.34
N TRP A 195 -38.92 -13.76 -19.72
CA TRP A 195 -40.34 -13.67 -20.11
C TRP A 195 -40.60 -12.69 -21.26
N ASN A 196 -39.64 -11.80 -21.56
CA ASN A 196 -39.76 -10.82 -22.64
C ASN A 196 -38.68 -11.05 -23.72
N PRO A 197 -38.79 -12.11 -24.54
CA PRO A 197 -37.77 -12.51 -25.51
C PRO A 197 -37.61 -11.53 -26.68
N GLY A 198 -38.41 -10.46 -26.75
CA GLY A 198 -38.31 -9.40 -27.76
C GLY A 198 -37.19 -8.37 -27.49
N SER A 199 -36.50 -8.42 -26.35
CA SER A 199 -35.38 -7.53 -26.03
C SER A 199 -34.00 -8.13 -26.33
N GLN A 200 -33.93 -9.24 -27.08
CA GLN A 200 -32.67 -9.75 -27.62
C GLN A 200 -32.19 -8.85 -28.77
N GLY A 201 -31.57 -7.74 -28.39
CA GLY A 201 -31.01 -6.79 -29.33
C GLY A 201 -30.46 -5.56 -28.63
N SER A 202 -29.53 -5.74 -27.69
CA SER A 202 -28.55 -4.73 -27.26
C SER A 202 -27.67 -5.29 -26.14
N SER A 203 -26.45 -5.73 -26.46
CA SER A 203 -25.35 -5.78 -25.50
C SER A 203 -24.84 -4.35 -25.20
N ALA A 204 -25.71 -3.42 -24.80
CA ALA A 204 -25.38 -1.99 -24.83
C ALA A 204 -25.78 -1.27 -23.53
N GLY A 205 -24.80 -1.13 -22.64
CA GLY A 205 -24.81 -0.16 -21.55
C GLY A 205 -25.46 -0.63 -20.25
N LEU A 206 -25.04 0.02 -19.16
CA LEU A 206 -25.62 -0.14 -17.83
C LEU A 206 -27.13 0.13 -17.89
N PRO A 207 -28.02 -0.79 -17.44
CA PRO A 207 -29.46 -0.57 -17.46
C PRO A 207 -29.86 0.69 -16.70
N GLN A 208 -30.89 1.40 -17.16
CA GLN A 208 -31.30 2.70 -16.60
C GLN A 208 -31.53 2.67 -15.08
N GLN A 209 -32.09 1.58 -14.56
CA GLN A 209 -32.35 1.38 -13.14
C GLN A 209 -31.07 1.36 -12.28
N PHE A 210 -29.93 0.92 -12.83
CA PHE A 210 -28.64 0.96 -12.13
C PHE A 210 -27.97 2.33 -12.25
N ARG A 211 -28.20 3.07 -13.34
CA ARG A 211 -27.70 4.46 -13.48
C ARG A 211 -28.31 5.40 -12.46
N GLU A 212 -29.54 5.13 -12.03
CA GLU A 212 -30.23 5.92 -11.00
C GLU A 212 -29.70 5.66 -9.58
N VAL A 213 -28.95 4.58 -9.37
CA VAL A 213 -28.43 4.17 -8.05
C VAL A 213 -26.93 4.42 -7.92
N LEU A 214 -26.18 4.31 -9.02
CA LEU A 214 -24.74 4.50 -9.03
C LEU A 214 -24.38 5.99 -9.13
N SER A 215 -23.22 6.35 -8.56
CA SER A 215 -22.66 7.68 -8.81
C SER A 215 -22.18 7.81 -10.26
N ASP A 216 -22.07 9.04 -10.74
CA ASP A 216 -21.57 9.32 -12.10
C ASP A 216 -20.19 8.66 -12.34
N ASP A 217 -19.30 8.68 -11.34
CA ASP A 217 -17.98 8.04 -11.44
C ASP A 217 -18.05 6.52 -11.49
N GLN A 218 -18.99 5.90 -10.76
CA GLN A 218 -19.22 4.46 -10.84
C GLN A 218 -19.77 4.06 -12.22
N VAL A 219 -20.64 4.88 -12.80
CA VAL A 219 -21.15 4.68 -14.17
C VAL A 219 -20.02 4.81 -15.18
N ARG A 220 -19.22 5.89 -15.10
CA ARG A 220 -18.06 6.12 -15.98
C ARG A 220 -17.03 5.00 -15.89
N MET A 221 -16.73 4.54 -14.68
CA MET A 221 -15.81 3.43 -14.46
C MET A 221 -16.31 2.15 -15.11
N TYR A 222 -17.60 1.82 -14.93
CA TYR A 222 -18.21 0.66 -15.56
C TYR A 222 -18.16 0.75 -17.09
N GLU A 223 -18.54 1.89 -17.65
CA GLU A 223 -18.53 2.10 -19.10
C GLU A 223 -17.13 1.99 -19.70
N ALA A 224 -16.11 2.53 -19.03
CA ALA A 224 -14.72 2.40 -19.46
C ALA A 224 -14.23 0.95 -19.39
N LEU A 225 -14.56 0.20 -18.34
CA LEU A 225 -14.22 -1.22 -18.24
C LEU A 225 -14.89 -2.06 -19.34
N VAL A 226 -16.16 -1.81 -19.65
CA VAL A 226 -16.88 -2.50 -20.75
C VAL A 226 -16.26 -2.17 -22.11
N LYS A 227 -15.74 -0.96 -22.30
CA LYS A 227 -14.98 -0.62 -23.51
C LYS A 227 -13.68 -1.43 -23.59
N LEU A 228 -12.91 -1.51 -22.51
CA LEU A 228 -11.67 -2.29 -22.47
C LEU A 228 -11.87 -3.79 -22.64
N GLU A 229 -13.03 -4.33 -22.25
CA GLU A 229 -13.36 -5.73 -22.52
C GLU A 229 -13.50 -6.03 -24.03
N ARG A 230 -13.92 -5.03 -24.81
CA ARG A 230 -14.09 -5.14 -26.28
C ARG A 230 -12.83 -4.76 -27.03
N ASP A 231 -12.15 -3.73 -26.54
CA ASP A 231 -10.94 -3.16 -27.11
C ASP A 231 -9.96 -2.85 -25.98
N PRO A 232 -9.07 -3.79 -25.62
CA PRO A 232 -8.11 -3.62 -24.53
C PRO A 232 -7.17 -2.41 -24.70
N ASP A 233 -7.00 -1.94 -25.93
CA ASP A 233 -6.11 -0.84 -26.29
C ASP A 233 -6.85 0.50 -26.44
N ASP A 234 -8.15 0.59 -26.08
CA ASP A 234 -8.91 1.85 -26.14
C ASP A 234 -8.29 2.90 -25.19
N ALA A 235 -7.46 3.78 -25.75
CA ALA A 235 -6.72 4.80 -25.01
C ALA A 235 -7.63 5.76 -24.24
N ALA A 236 -8.83 6.07 -24.74
CA ALA A 236 -9.75 6.96 -24.04
C ALA A 236 -10.34 6.30 -22.79
N ALA A 237 -10.66 5.00 -22.87
CA ALA A 237 -11.10 4.21 -21.73
C ALA A 237 -9.97 4.00 -20.71
N GLN A 238 -8.74 3.76 -21.17
CA GLN A 238 -7.56 3.68 -20.29
C GLN A 238 -7.34 4.98 -19.52
N LEU A 239 -7.32 6.14 -20.21
CA LEU A 239 -7.18 7.45 -19.56
C LEU A 239 -8.31 7.71 -18.56
N THR A 240 -9.55 7.41 -18.95
CA THR A 240 -10.71 7.57 -18.06
C THR A 240 -10.56 6.77 -16.78
N LEU A 241 -10.11 5.52 -16.86
CA LEU A 241 -9.86 4.71 -15.66
C LEU A 241 -8.66 5.20 -14.87
N ALA A 242 -7.60 5.67 -15.53
CA ALA A 242 -6.42 6.21 -14.87
C ALA A 242 -6.80 7.40 -13.96
N ASP A 243 -7.59 8.34 -14.50
CA ASP A 243 -8.08 9.54 -13.79
C ASP A 243 -9.05 9.16 -12.65
N LEU A 244 -10.02 8.29 -12.91
CA LEU A 244 -10.97 7.84 -11.87
C LEU A 244 -10.30 7.11 -10.70
N TYR A 245 -9.28 6.29 -11.00
CA TYR A 245 -8.49 5.65 -9.95
C TYR A 245 -7.54 6.62 -9.24
N PHE A 246 -7.08 7.67 -9.92
CA PHE A 246 -6.33 8.77 -9.30
C PHE A 246 -7.23 9.47 -8.26
N GLU A 247 -8.42 9.89 -8.66
CA GLU A 247 -9.39 10.61 -7.82
C GLU A 247 -9.79 9.75 -6.61
N LEU A 248 -10.12 8.47 -6.83
CA LEU A 248 -10.41 7.53 -5.73
C LEU A 248 -9.26 7.40 -4.74
N ARG A 249 -8.01 7.44 -5.22
CA ARG A 249 -6.83 7.42 -4.34
C ARG A 249 -6.69 8.74 -3.58
N GLU A 250 -6.98 9.88 -4.20
CA GLU A 250 -6.96 11.18 -3.52
C GLU A 250 -8.00 11.23 -2.39
N ASP A 251 -9.21 10.75 -2.65
CA ASP A 251 -10.32 10.75 -1.69
C ASP A 251 -10.14 9.74 -0.56
N THR A 252 -9.68 8.53 -0.87
CA THR A 252 -9.63 7.43 0.11
C THR A 252 -8.25 7.23 0.74
N GLY A 253 -7.19 7.73 0.10
CA GLY A 253 -5.81 7.39 0.45
C GLY A 253 -5.43 5.94 0.18
N ASN A 254 -6.29 5.13 -0.45
CA ASN A 254 -6.05 3.71 -0.69
C ASN A 254 -5.04 3.50 -1.82
N LEU A 255 -3.91 2.86 -1.51
CA LEU A 255 -2.85 2.59 -2.47
C LEU A 255 -3.28 1.68 -3.61
N ALA A 256 -4.24 0.76 -3.39
CA ALA A 256 -4.75 -0.11 -4.44
C ALA A 256 -5.28 0.71 -5.63
N HIS A 257 -5.98 1.83 -5.37
CA HIS A 257 -6.45 2.73 -6.41
C HIS A 257 -5.28 3.43 -7.12
N GLY A 258 -4.27 3.89 -6.38
CA GLY A 258 -3.05 4.45 -6.98
C GLY A 258 -2.31 3.49 -7.92
N LEU A 259 -2.23 2.20 -7.56
CA LEU A 259 -1.63 1.17 -8.41
C LEU A 259 -2.45 0.89 -9.67
N GLN A 260 -3.79 0.93 -9.58
CA GLN A 260 -4.65 0.81 -10.76
C GLN A 260 -4.46 2.03 -11.68
N SER A 261 -4.41 3.24 -11.11
CA SER A 261 -4.16 4.48 -11.85
C SER A 261 -2.83 4.42 -12.60
N LEU A 262 -1.74 4.02 -11.91
CA LEU A 262 -0.43 3.83 -12.53
C LEU A 262 -0.47 2.91 -13.74
N ARG A 263 -1.13 1.75 -13.62
CA ARG A 263 -1.20 0.77 -14.71
C ARG A 263 -1.93 1.32 -15.93
N TYR A 264 -3.04 2.03 -15.72
CA TYR A 264 -3.80 2.60 -16.83
C TYR A 264 -3.09 3.80 -17.47
N TYR A 265 -2.43 4.66 -16.69
CA TYR A 265 -1.59 5.72 -17.25
C TYR A 265 -0.41 5.17 -18.05
N GLU A 266 0.26 4.12 -17.56
CA GLU A 266 1.37 3.48 -18.27
C GLU A 266 0.88 2.96 -19.63
N SER A 267 -0.21 2.19 -19.64
CA SER A 267 -0.80 1.68 -20.87
C SER A 267 -1.27 2.77 -21.84
N TYR A 268 -1.81 3.88 -21.31
CA TYR A 268 -2.20 5.04 -22.12
C TYR A 268 -0.99 5.76 -22.73
N LEU A 269 0.06 5.98 -21.94
CA LEU A 269 1.26 6.73 -22.35
C LEU A 269 2.14 5.92 -23.30
N ASP A 270 2.07 4.60 -23.29
CA ASP A 270 2.69 3.75 -24.33
C ASP A 270 2.14 4.07 -25.72
N GLN A 271 0.86 4.45 -25.80
CA GLN A 271 0.20 4.82 -27.05
C GLN A 271 0.27 6.32 -27.34
N ARG A 272 0.24 7.14 -26.29
CA ARG A 272 0.20 8.61 -26.34
C ARG A 272 1.38 9.22 -25.58
N PRO A 273 2.63 9.00 -26.04
CA PRO A 273 3.81 9.46 -25.31
C PRO A 273 3.92 11.00 -25.25
N ASP A 274 3.27 11.71 -26.15
CA ASP A 274 3.36 13.18 -26.21
C ASP A 274 2.34 13.90 -25.29
N ASP A 275 1.49 13.16 -24.58
CA ASP A 275 0.53 13.76 -23.64
C ASP A 275 1.20 14.17 -22.33
N VAL A 276 1.66 15.42 -22.30
CA VAL A 276 2.36 16.02 -21.16
C VAL A 276 1.48 16.13 -19.92
N ASN A 277 0.16 16.29 -20.07
CA ASN A 277 -0.76 16.42 -18.94
C ASN A 277 -0.94 15.07 -18.25
N ALA A 278 -1.26 14.03 -19.02
CA ALA A 278 -1.36 12.67 -18.50
C ALA A 278 -0.02 12.19 -17.92
N ARG A 279 1.11 12.56 -18.53
CA ARG A 279 2.45 12.26 -17.99
C ARG A 279 2.71 12.94 -16.63
N ALA A 280 2.24 14.18 -16.44
CA ALA A 280 2.35 14.87 -15.16
C ALA A 280 1.49 14.21 -14.06
N ASP A 281 0.32 13.68 -14.41
CA ASP A 281 -0.56 12.95 -13.48
C ASP A 281 0.00 11.56 -13.16
N TYR A 282 0.53 10.86 -14.17
CA TYR A 282 1.30 9.63 -13.99
C TYR A 282 2.49 9.81 -13.03
N ALA A 283 3.26 10.89 -13.20
CA ALA A 283 4.38 11.21 -12.31
C ALA A 283 3.92 11.46 -10.87
N THR A 284 2.77 12.11 -10.70
CA THR A 284 2.16 12.30 -9.37
C THR A 284 1.82 10.96 -8.72
N MET A 285 1.26 10.03 -9.49
CA MET A 285 0.98 8.67 -9.01
C MET A 285 2.27 7.89 -8.68
N LEU A 286 3.34 8.05 -9.47
CA LEU A 286 4.64 7.44 -9.18
C LEU A 286 5.20 7.94 -7.84
N TYR A 287 5.14 9.26 -7.61
CA TYR A 287 5.57 9.86 -6.34
C TYR A 287 4.77 9.28 -5.16
N TYR A 288 3.46 9.16 -5.29
CA TYR A 288 2.61 8.59 -4.25
C TYR A 288 2.79 7.09 -4.03
N ALA A 289 3.34 6.37 -5.01
CA ALA A 289 3.76 4.99 -4.87
C ALA A 289 5.18 4.84 -4.30
N GLY A 290 5.82 5.93 -3.86
CA GLY A 290 7.20 5.95 -3.34
C GLY A 290 8.28 6.02 -4.43
N ARG A 291 7.90 5.93 -5.71
CA ARG A 291 8.83 5.97 -6.85
C ARG A 291 9.22 7.40 -7.20
N THR A 292 9.82 8.11 -6.25
CA THR A 292 10.15 9.54 -6.34
C THR A 292 11.08 9.86 -7.51
N ASP A 293 12.13 9.06 -7.72
CA ASP A 293 13.10 9.32 -8.79
C ASP A 293 12.50 9.11 -10.18
N ASP A 294 11.65 8.09 -10.33
CA ASP A 294 10.89 7.86 -11.56
C ASP A 294 9.92 9.01 -11.82
N ALA A 295 9.22 9.49 -10.77
CA ALA A 295 8.33 10.64 -10.87
C ALA A 295 9.08 11.90 -11.34
N ILE A 296 10.26 12.17 -10.79
CA ILE A 296 11.13 13.28 -11.23
C ILE A 296 11.50 13.10 -12.69
N GLY A 297 11.95 11.90 -13.11
CA GLY A 297 12.29 11.63 -14.51
C GLY A 297 11.12 11.86 -15.47
N GLN A 298 9.90 11.46 -15.07
CA GLN A 298 8.70 11.73 -15.87
C GLN A 298 8.37 13.22 -15.97
N ILE A 299 8.50 13.97 -14.88
CA ILE A 299 8.30 15.43 -14.90
C ILE A 299 9.39 16.14 -15.72
N ASP A 300 10.63 15.67 -15.70
CA ASP A 300 11.69 16.23 -16.53
C ASP A 300 11.34 16.11 -18.02
N LEU A 301 10.71 15.01 -18.46
CA LEU A 301 10.19 14.88 -19.83
C LEU A 301 9.08 15.90 -20.12
N VAL A 302 8.15 16.12 -19.18
CA VAL A 302 7.10 17.15 -19.34
C VAL A 302 7.74 18.53 -19.49
N LEU A 303 8.71 18.88 -18.65
CA LEU A 303 9.35 20.21 -18.65
C LEU A 303 10.33 20.41 -19.81
N GLN A 304 10.86 19.34 -20.41
CA GLN A 304 11.59 19.42 -21.68
C GLN A 304 10.68 19.82 -22.84
N ALA A 305 9.45 19.28 -22.88
CA ALA A 305 8.46 19.62 -23.90
C ALA A 305 7.81 20.99 -23.63
N GLU A 306 7.43 21.24 -22.37
CA GLU A 306 6.74 22.45 -21.93
C GLU A 306 7.40 23.06 -20.68
N PRO A 307 8.47 23.85 -20.82
CA PRO A 307 9.18 24.46 -19.68
C PRO A 307 8.30 25.37 -18.81
N GLY A 308 7.21 25.89 -19.37
CA GLY A 308 6.23 26.75 -18.69
C GLY A 308 5.10 25.99 -18.00
N HIS A 309 5.11 24.65 -17.99
CA HIS A 309 4.02 23.86 -17.43
C HIS A 309 3.93 24.05 -15.90
N VAL A 310 2.92 24.80 -15.46
CA VAL A 310 2.77 25.24 -14.06
C VAL A 310 2.69 24.06 -13.08
N ARG A 311 1.77 23.11 -13.33
CA ARG A 311 1.56 21.94 -12.47
C ARG A 311 2.81 21.06 -12.36
N ALA A 312 3.53 20.85 -13.46
CA ALA A 312 4.76 20.07 -13.48
C ALA A 312 5.89 20.73 -12.68
N ASN A 313 6.12 22.05 -12.84
CA ASN A 313 7.07 22.79 -12.00
C ASN A 313 6.70 22.70 -10.51
N PHE A 314 5.41 22.79 -10.18
CA PHE A 314 4.92 22.68 -8.81
C PHE A 314 5.14 21.29 -8.22
N ASN A 315 4.77 20.25 -8.97
CA ASN A 315 4.97 18.86 -8.58
C ASN A 315 6.46 18.54 -8.41
N LEU A 316 7.32 19.00 -9.32
CA LEU A 316 8.77 18.81 -9.21
C LEU A 316 9.34 19.47 -7.95
N GLY A 317 8.87 20.68 -7.62
CA GLY A 317 9.21 21.35 -6.37
C GLY A 317 8.84 20.52 -5.13
N ILE A 318 7.66 19.89 -5.14
CA ILE A 318 7.23 18.98 -4.07
C ILE A 318 8.08 17.71 -4.04
N PHE A 319 8.36 17.09 -5.19
CA PHE A 319 9.12 15.85 -5.26
C PHE A 319 10.55 16.04 -4.74
N TYR A 320 11.19 17.18 -5.07
CA TYR A 320 12.48 17.54 -4.48
C TYR A 320 12.37 17.79 -2.98
N TRP A 321 11.35 18.52 -2.51
CA TRP A 321 11.25 18.88 -1.10
C TRP A 321 10.92 17.70 -0.20
N LYS A 322 9.86 16.96 -0.55
CA LYS A 322 9.24 15.93 0.29
C LYS A 322 9.75 14.53 -0.03
N GLY A 323 10.13 14.29 -1.28
CA GLY A 323 10.72 13.03 -1.72
C GLY A 323 12.21 12.99 -1.43
N ARG A 324 13.01 13.79 -2.16
CA ARG A 324 14.49 13.79 -2.03
C ARG A 324 15.06 14.57 -0.85
N GLY A 325 14.29 15.49 -0.26
CA GLY A 325 14.80 16.44 0.73
C GLY A 325 15.74 17.50 0.16
N ASP A 326 15.81 17.66 -1.17
CA ASP A 326 16.62 18.69 -1.82
C ASP A 326 15.91 20.04 -1.77
N LEU A 327 16.16 20.77 -0.67
CA LEU A 327 15.57 22.08 -0.42
C LEU A 327 15.95 23.13 -1.47
N LYS A 328 17.13 22.99 -2.10
CA LYS A 328 17.62 23.97 -3.08
C LYS A 328 16.91 23.77 -4.42
N ALA A 329 16.84 22.54 -4.91
CA ALA A 329 16.10 22.21 -6.12
C ALA A 329 14.61 22.51 -5.95
N ALA A 330 14.03 22.17 -4.79
CA ALA A 330 12.65 22.48 -4.46
C ALA A 330 12.34 23.99 -4.52
N ARG A 331 13.20 24.82 -3.90
CA ARG A 331 13.05 26.27 -3.93
C ARG A 331 13.06 26.80 -5.37
N THR A 332 14.03 26.35 -6.17
CA THR A 332 14.20 26.79 -7.56
C THR A 332 12.91 26.55 -8.37
N GLN A 333 12.33 25.36 -8.23
CA GLN A 333 11.11 25.00 -8.96
C GLN A 333 9.86 25.75 -8.44
N LEU A 334 9.73 25.92 -7.13
CA LEU A 334 8.61 26.67 -6.56
C LEU A 334 8.69 28.18 -6.84
N GLU A 335 9.88 28.76 -6.91
CA GLU A 335 10.10 30.13 -7.39
C GLU A 335 9.64 30.28 -8.84
N ARG A 336 9.97 29.29 -9.70
CA ARG A 336 9.49 29.25 -11.08
C ARG A 336 7.96 29.20 -11.17
N VAL A 337 7.30 28.43 -10.32
CA VAL A 337 5.82 28.43 -10.24
C VAL A 337 5.29 29.81 -9.88
N VAL A 338 5.89 30.49 -8.91
CA VAL A 338 5.48 31.85 -8.53
C VAL A 338 5.63 32.81 -9.70
N GLU A 339 6.72 32.74 -10.46
CA GLU A 339 6.91 33.54 -11.68
C GLU A 339 5.80 33.27 -12.70
N LEU A 340 5.55 32.00 -13.03
CA LEU A 340 4.59 31.58 -14.05
C LEU A 340 3.13 31.91 -13.71
N THR A 341 2.81 32.06 -12.41
CA THR A 341 1.44 32.30 -11.93
C THR A 341 1.18 33.75 -11.50
N THR A 342 2.20 34.61 -11.54
CA THR A 342 2.06 36.02 -11.14
C THR A 342 1.15 36.76 -12.13
N GLY A 343 0.10 37.41 -11.62
CA GLY A 343 -0.86 38.15 -12.44
C GLY A 343 -1.84 37.27 -13.22
N GLY A 344 -1.86 35.96 -12.96
CA GLY A 344 -2.80 35.02 -13.59
C GLY A 344 -4.22 35.08 -13.01
N ASP A 345 -5.07 34.18 -13.50
CA ASP A 345 -6.45 34.01 -13.05
C ASP A 345 -6.56 33.50 -11.60
N ARG A 346 -7.80 33.26 -11.13
CA ARG A 346 -8.04 32.81 -9.75
C ARG A 346 -7.33 31.48 -9.43
N THR A 347 -7.25 30.57 -10.40
CA THR A 347 -6.60 29.26 -10.24
C THR A 347 -5.07 29.44 -10.12
N ALA A 348 -4.49 30.24 -11.00
CA ALA A 348 -3.07 30.59 -10.95
C ALA A 348 -2.72 31.29 -9.62
N GLN A 349 -3.57 32.19 -9.12
CA GLN A 349 -3.36 32.87 -7.84
C GLN A 349 -3.40 31.91 -6.65
N ALA A 350 -4.26 30.88 -6.68
CA ALA A 350 -4.29 29.86 -5.65
C ALA A 350 -2.98 29.05 -5.63
N ILE A 351 -2.52 28.60 -6.80
CA ILE A 351 -1.24 27.88 -6.96
C ILE A 351 -0.07 28.77 -6.52
N ASN A 352 -0.08 30.06 -6.89
CA ASN A 352 0.93 31.04 -6.47
C ASN A 352 1.02 31.14 -4.94
N THR A 353 -0.13 31.28 -4.29
CA THR A 353 -0.24 31.40 -2.83
C THR A 353 0.29 30.15 -2.15
N GLN A 354 -0.04 28.97 -2.68
CA GLN A 354 0.44 27.69 -2.16
C GLN A 354 1.96 27.55 -2.33
N ALA A 355 2.49 27.90 -3.50
CA ALA A 355 3.93 27.86 -3.77
C ALA A 355 4.70 28.80 -2.82
N ARG A 356 4.20 30.02 -2.57
CA ARG A 356 4.78 30.95 -1.59
C ARG A 356 4.75 30.40 -0.16
N SER A 357 3.68 29.72 0.23
CA SER A 357 3.59 29.05 1.53
C SER A 357 4.68 27.97 1.67
N PHE A 358 4.87 27.15 0.65
CA PHE A 358 5.92 26.12 0.66
C PHE A 358 7.33 26.72 0.67
N LEU A 359 7.58 27.79 -0.07
CA LEU A 359 8.85 28.52 -0.02
C LEU A 359 9.18 29.06 1.38
N SER A 360 8.16 29.58 2.09
CA SER A 360 8.32 30.01 3.49
C SER A 360 8.68 28.84 4.42
N GLN A 361 8.03 27.68 4.24
CA GLN A 361 8.33 26.47 5.02
C GLN A 361 9.73 25.92 4.72
N ILE A 362 10.19 25.96 3.47
CA ILE A 362 11.55 25.57 3.10
C ILE A 362 12.57 26.53 3.72
N ALA A 363 12.29 27.84 3.73
CA ALA A 363 13.15 28.83 4.35
C ALA A 363 13.31 28.61 5.87
N SER A 364 12.22 28.30 6.58
CA SER A 364 12.29 28.00 8.02
C SER A 364 13.05 26.71 8.32
N GLN A 365 12.91 25.66 7.49
CA GLN A 365 13.70 24.43 7.62
C GLN A 365 15.20 24.68 7.44
N THR A 366 15.56 25.52 6.46
CA THR A 366 16.96 25.91 6.20
C THR A 366 17.54 26.70 7.37
N ALA A 367 16.77 27.61 7.97
CA ALA A 367 17.20 28.41 9.12
C ALA A 367 17.38 27.55 10.40
N GLY A 368 16.50 26.57 10.63
CA GLY A 368 16.59 25.65 11.76
C GLY A 368 17.76 24.66 11.69
N SER A 369 18.25 24.33 10.49
CA SER A 369 19.46 23.50 10.33
C SER A 369 20.77 24.24 10.61
N VAL A 370 20.77 25.58 10.65
CA VAL A 370 21.98 26.39 10.89
C VAL A 370 22.19 26.69 12.38
N THR A 371 21.17 26.50 13.22
CA THR A 371 21.19 26.84 14.66
C THR A 371 21.43 25.67 15.61
N THR A 372 21.84 24.50 15.12
CA THR A 372 22.25 23.37 15.98
C THR A 372 23.77 23.23 15.93
N PRO A 373 24.50 23.64 17.00
CA PRO A 373 25.95 23.43 17.11
C PRO A 373 26.34 21.97 17.34
#